data_AF-A0A2D7D849-F1
#
_entry.id   AF-A0A2D7D849-F1
#
_cell.length_a   1.000
_cell.length_b   1.000
_cell.length_c   1.000
_cell.angle_alpha   90.00
_cell.angle_beta   90.00
_cell.angle_gamma   90.00
#
_symmetry.space_group_name_H-M   'P 1'
#
loop_
_entity.id
_entity.type
_entity.pdbx_description
1 polymer ?
#
loop_
_entity_poly.entity_id
_entity_poly.type
_entity_poly.pdbx_seq_one_letter_code
_entity_poly.pdbx_strand_id
1 'polypeptide(L)'
;MGMTKDFLVQSLGFSVVMDTPDYIITTIEGNDLHVVPSLSESPNEVSIYLEVYDVEEAWALYQRSHQKSDKVKPPFLQPYGMREFHVIIPYTNCLIFVGQKK
;
A
#
# COMPACT_ATOMS: atom_id res chain seq x y z
N MET A 1 8.59 -5.35 -12.81
CA MET A 1 8.26 -5.98 -11.52
C MET A 1 9.35 -6.89 -10.94
N GLY A 2 10.17 -7.59 -11.74
CA GLY A 2 11.23 -8.49 -11.23
C GLY A 2 12.18 -7.90 -10.17
N MET A 3 12.75 -6.72 -10.41
CA MET A 3 13.64 -6.07 -9.43
C MET A 3 12.94 -5.72 -8.10
N THR A 4 11.66 -5.33 -8.16
CA THR A 4 10.86 -5.04 -6.96
C THR A 4 10.63 -6.31 -6.13
N LYS A 5 10.27 -7.43 -6.79
CA LYS A 5 10.14 -8.73 -6.14
C LYS A 5 11.45 -9.16 -5.49
N ASP A 6 12.55 -9.10 -6.22
CA ASP A 6 13.85 -9.56 -5.73
C ASP A 6 14.28 -8.76 -4.50
N PHE A 7 14.03 -7.44 -4.48
CA PHE A 7 14.25 -6.62 -3.30
C PHE A 7 13.40 -7.07 -2.10
N LEU A 8 12.08 -7.24 -2.28
CA LEU A 8 11.17 -7.66 -1.21
C LEU A 8 11.56 -9.03 -0.63
N VAL A 9 11.88 -10.00 -1.48
CA VAL A 9 12.20 -11.37 -1.06
C VAL A 9 13.62 -11.47 -0.50
N GLN A 10 14.62 -11.00 -1.27
CA GLN A 10 16.02 -11.27 -0.95
C GLN A 10 16.59 -10.28 0.07
N SER A 11 16.08 -9.03 0.08
CA SER A 11 16.59 -7.99 0.99
C SER A 11 15.71 -7.81 2.23
N LEU A 12 14.39 -7.99 2.11
CA LEU A 12 13.44 -7.74 3.19
C LEU A 12 12.77 -9.00 3.78
N GLY A 13 13.03 -10.18 3.22
CA GLY A 13 12.57 -11.46 3.80
C GLY A 13 11.10 -11.79 3.58
N PHE A 14 10.42 -11.12 2.64
CA PHE A 14 9.05 -11.46 2.28
C PHE A 14 8.96 -12.79 1.53
N SER A 15 7.81 -13.46 1.64
CA SER A 15 7.46 -14.62 0.80
C SER A 15 6.48 -14.22 -0.30
N VAL A 16 6.63 -14.79 -1.50
CA VAL A 16 5.71 -14.53 -2.63
C VAL A 16 4.43 -15.34 -2.45
N VAL A 17 3.28 -14.66 -2.50
CA VAL A 17 1.95 -15.27 -2.54
C VAL A 17 1.43 -15.32 -3.98
N MET A 18 1.65 -14.25 -4.75
CA MET A 18 1.25 -14.15 -6.16
C MET A 18 2.26 -13.30 -6.92
N ASP A 19 2.59 -13.69 -8.16
CA ASP A 19 3.50 -12.96 -9.04
C ASP A 19 2.94 -12.99 -10.47
N THR A 20 2.50 -11.83 -10.95
CA THR A 20 1.99 -11.60 -12.30
C THR A 20 2.72 -10.40 -12.92
N PRO A 21 2.65 -10.19 -14.24
CA PRO A 21 3.40 -9.11 -14.89
C PRO A 21 3.15 -7.70 -14.32
N ASP A 22 1.92 -7.46 -13.85
CA ASP A 22 1.39 -6.17 -13.40
C ASP A 22 0.89 -6.19 -11.95
N TYR A 23 1.09 -7.28 -11.21
CA TYR A 23 0.66 -7.38 -9.83
C TYR A 23 1.45 -8.41 -9.05
N ILE A 24 1.96 -8.03 -7.88
CA ILE A 24 2.64 -8.94 -6.96
C ILE A 24 1.96 -8.86 -5.59
N ILE A 25 1.75 -10.01 -4.97
CA ILE A 25 1.38 -10.12 -3.56
C ILE A 25 2.52 -10.81 -2.84
N THR A 26 3.07 -10.15 -1.83
CA THR A 26 4.08 -10.70 -0.93
C THR A 26 3.60 -10.62 0.51
N THR A 27 4.05 -11.53 1.37
CA THR A 27 3.63 -11.55 2.78
C THR A 27 4.82 -11.58 3.73
N ILE A 28 4.69 -10.91 4.88
CA ILE A 28 5.62 -11.00 6.01
C ILE A 28 4.83 -10.92 7.33
N GLU A 29 5.08 -11.86 8.23
CA GLU A 29 4.41 -11.94 9.54
C GLU A 29 2.88 -11.84 9.49
N GLY A 30 2.27 -12.41 8.43
CA GLY A 30 0.82 -12.40 8.23
C GLY A 30 0.25 -11.09 7.67
N ASN A 31 1.10 -10.13 7.28
CA ASN A 31 0.69 -8.91 6.60
C ASN A 31 1.01 -9.04 5.11
N ASP A 32 -0.01 -8.85 4.28
CA ASP A 32 0.15 -8.87 2.85
C ASP A 32 0.47 -7.47 2.31
N LEU A 33 1.48 -7.43 1.45
CA LEU A 33 1.92 -6.28 0.69
C LEU A 33 1.62 -6.55 -0.79
N HIS A 34 0.68 -5.77 -1.31
CA HIS A 34 0.23 -5.87 -2.69
C HIS A 34 0.83 -4.72 -3.47
N VAL A 35 1.53 -5.02 -4.57
CA VAL A 35 2.26 -4.02 -5.36
C VAL A 35 1.71 -4.01 -6.78
N VAL A 36 1.26 -2.85 -7.23
CA VAL A 36 0.81 -2.59 -8.60
C VAL A 36 1.64 -1.47 -9.24
N PRO A 37 1.89 -1.50 -10.55
CA PRO A 37 2.32 -0.31 -11.27
C PRO A 37 1.30 0.80 -11.06
N SER A 38 1.75 2.04 -10.93
CA SER A 38 0.82 3.17 -10.94
C SER A 38 0.10 3.27 -12.27
N LEU A 39 -1.12 3.80 -12.22
CA LEU A 39 -1.94 4.10 -13.38
C LEU A 39 -1.57 5.43 -14.05
N SER A 40 -0.60 6.20 -13.50
CA SER A 40 -0.19 7.45 -14.12
C SER A 40 0.83 7.24 -15.24
N GLU A 41 0.85 8.18 -16.18
CA GLU A 41 1.82 8.20 -17.29
C GLU A 41 3.23 8.60 -16.84
N SER A 42 3.43 8.93 -15.55
CA SER A 42 4.74 9.29 -15.02
C SER A 42 5.56 8.03 -14.72
N PRO A 43 6.78 7.87 -15.28
CA PRO A 43 7.62 6.73 -14.96
C PRO A 43 7.98 6.68 -13.46
N ASN A 44 8.05 5.46 -12.91
CA ASN A 44 8.43 5.14 -11.51
C ASN A 44 7.39 5.42 -10.42
N GLU A 45 6.11 5.47 -10.76
CA GLU A 45 5.06 5.47 -9.74
C GLU A 45 4.64 4.03 -9.40
N VAL A 46 4.57 3.74 -8.10
CA VAL A 46 4.15 2.44 -7.56
C VAL A 46 2.96 2.70 -6.64
N SER A 47 1.96 1.82 -6.67
CA SER A 47 0.97 1.80 -5.59
C SER A 47 1.09 0.53 -4.76
N ILE A 48 0.91 0.68 -3.46
CA ILE A 48 0.98 -0.36 -2.46
C ILE A 48 -0.38 -0.45 -1.79
N TYR A 49 -0.93 -1.66 -1.64
CA TYR A 49 -2.02 -1.91 -0.71
C TYR A 49 -1.49 -2.65 0.52
N LEU A 50 -1.77 -2.11 1.69
CA LEU A 50 -1.44 -2.66 2.99
C LEU A 50 -2.74 -3.00 3.73
N GLU A 51 -2.95 -4.28 3.99
CA GLU A 51 -4.06 -4.72 4.83
C GLU A 51 -3.72 -4.52 6.31
N VAL A 52 -4.67 -3.97 7.07
CA VAL A 52 -4.53 -3.74 8.52
C VAL A 52 -5.73 -4.29 9.28
N TYR A 53 -5.51 -4.61 10.56
CA TYR A 53 -6.56 -5.11 11.45
C TYR A 53 -7.61 -4.05 11.81
N ASP A 54 -7.21 -2.79 11.95
CA ASP A 54 -8.11 -1.67 12.25
C ASP A 54 -7.67 -0.42 11.47
N VAL A 55 -8.46 -0.08 10.45
CA VAL A 55 -8.19 1.09 9.59
C VAL A 55 -8.39 2.42 10.30
N GLU A 56 -9.28 2.49 11.30
CA GLU A 56 -9.55 3.71 12.05
C GLU A 56 -8.41 4.00 13.03
N GLU A 57 -7.88 2.97 13.69
CA GLU A 57 -6.71 3.10 14.55
C GLU A 57 -5.47 3.56 13.74
N ALA A 58 -5.21 2.91 12.60
CA ALA A 58 -4.12 3.29 11.70
C ALA A 58 -4.27 4.74 11.21
N TRP A 59 -5.49 5.15 10.87
CA TRP A 59 -5.77 6.53 10.46
C TRP A 59 -5.54 7.54 11.60
N ALA A 60 -5.98 7.24 12.81
CA ALA A 60 -5.76 8.11 13.97
C ALA A 60 -4.26 8.30 14.27
N LEU A 61 -3.44 7.24 14.14
CA LEU A 61 -1.99 7.32 14.27
C LEU A 61 -1.36 8.20 13.19
N TYR A 62 -1.81 8.08 11.94
CA TYR A 62 -1.38 8.94 10.85
C TYR A 62 -1.68 10.42 11.14
N GLN A 63 -2.91 10.75 11.55
CA GLN A 63 -3.32 12.13 11.83
C GLN A 63 -2.53 12.78 12.97
N ARG A 64 -2.13 12.01 13.99
CA ARG A 64 -1.30 12.52 15.10
C ARG A 64 0.10 12.92 14.63
N SER A 65 0.66 12.20 13.67
CA SER A 65 2.01 12.40 13.17
C SER A 65 2.09 13.39 11.99
N HIS A 66 0.99 13.60 11.27
CA HIS A 66 0.94 14.42 10.05
C HIS A 66 -0.21 15.42 10.11
N GLN A 67 0.05 16.62 10.64
CA GLN A 67 -1.01 17.60 10.87
C GLN A 67 -1.54 18.30 9.60
N LYS A 68 -0.81 18.30 8.48
CA LYS A 68 -1.22 18.98 7.22
C LYS A 68 -0.53 18.39 5.99
N SER A 69 -1.09 17.32 5.41
CA SER A 69 -0.71 16.87 4.07
C SER A 69 -1.90 17.00 3.14
N ASP A 70 -1.74 17.81 2.08
CA ASP A 70 -2.81 18.09 1.10
C ASP A 70 -3.07 16.91 0.14
N LYS A 71 -2.30 15.83 0.25
CA LYS A 71 -2.34 14.67 -0.67
C LYS A 71 -2.79 13.38 0.02
N VAL A 72 -3.82 13.49 0.85
CA VAL A 72 -4.36 12.38 1.64
C VAL A 72 -5.86 12.25 1.41
N LYS A 73 -6.36 11.02 1.24
CA LYS A 73 -7.79 10.71 1.29
C LYS A 73 -8.12 9.99 2.60
N PRO A 74 -9.06 10.50 3.42
CA PRO A 74 -9.44 9.87 4.69
C PRO A 74 -10.19 8.54 4.47
N PRO A 75 -10.39 7.70 5.51
CA PRO A 75 -11.05 6.41 5.38
C PRO A 75 -12.43 6.44 4.70
N PHE A 76 -12.58 5.70 3.61
CA PHE A 76 -13.82 5.57 2.84
C PHE A 76 -14.10 4.12 2.46
N LEU A 77 -15.36 3.80 2.13
CA LEU A 77 -15.75 2.47 1.68
C LEU A 77 -15.59 2.36 0.16
N GLN A 78 -14.82 1.38 -0.29
CA GLN A 78 -14.65 1.09 -1.70
C GLN A 78 -15.77 0.22 -2.27
N PRO A 79 -16.04 0.29 -3.59
CA PRO A 79 -17.05 -0.55 -4.24
C PRO A 79 -16.81 -2.06 -4.07
N TYR A 80 -15.55 -2.48 -3.90
CA TYR A 80 -15.15 -3.87 -3.70
C TYR A 80 -15.16 -4.32 -2.22
N GLY A 81 -15.69 -3.50 -1.31
CA GLY A 81 -16.00 -3.91 0.07
C GLY A 81 -14.92 -3.62 1.12
N MET A 82 -13.79 -3.02 0.75
CA MET A 82 -12.75 -2.63 1.71
C MET A 82 -13.02 -1.22 2.25
N ARG A 83 -12.70 -0.99 3.52
CA ARG A 83 -12.63 0.36 4.09
C ARG A 83 -11.16 0.78 4.16
N GLU A 84 -10.80 1.89 3.52
CA GLU A 84 -9.40 2.26 3.33
C GLU A 84 -9.16 3.78 3.27
N PHE A 85 -7.95 4.21 3.60
CA PHE A 85 -7.45 5.58 3.40
C PHE A 85 -6.22 5.58 2.51
N HIS A 86 -5.96 6.71 1.83
CA HIS A 86 -4.88 6.81 0.84
C HIS A 86 -3.89 7.89 1.25
N VAL A 87 -2.60 7.56 1.22
CA VAL A 87 -1.50 8.49 1.50
C VAL A 87 -0.40 8.36 0.47
N ILE A 88 0.27 9.45 0.14
CA ILE A 88 1.53 9.39 -0.62
C ILE A 88 2.69 9.33 0.38
N ILE A 89 3.62 8.39 0.21
CA ILE A 89 4.83 8.36 1.02
C ILE A 89 5.62 9.64 0.75
N PRO A 90 5.92 10.46 1.77
CA PRO A 90 6.66 11.71 1.60
C PRO A 90 7.96 11.52 0.81
N TYR A 91 8.27 12.49 -0.07
CA TYR A 91 9.47 12.49 -0.94
C TYR A 91 9.53 11.35 -1.98
N THR A 92 8.44 10.63 -2.19
CA THR A 92 8.31 9.62 -3.25
C THR A 92 7.05 9.89 -4.09
N ASN A 93 6.91 9.16 -5.20
CA ASN A 93 5.64 9.06 -5.93
C ASN A 93 4.91 7.73 -5.64
N CYS A 94 5.11 7.15 -4.45
CA CYS A 94 4.46 5.92 -4.03
C CYS A 94 3.15 6.22 -3.33
N LEU A 95 2.03 5.72 -3.88
CA LEU A 95 0.72 5.77 -3.25
C LEU A 95 0.53 4.53 -2.37
N ILE A 96 0.15 4.71 -1.11
CA ILE A 96 -0.27 3.62 -0.23
C ILE A 96 -1.77 3.71 -0.01
N PHE A 97 -2.44 2.59 -0.23
CA PHE A 97 -3.77 2.27 0.26
C PHE A 97 -3.62 1.49 1.55
N VAL A 98 -4.17 1.99 2.65
CA VAL A 98 -4.21 1.26 3.93
C VAL A 98 -5.66 0.90 4.18
N GLY A 99 -5.95 -0.40 4.20
CA GLY A 99 -7.34 -0.84 4.22
C GLY A 99 -7.58 -2.09 5.02
N GLN A 100 -8.85 -2.31 5.35
CA GLN A 100 -9.31 -3.43 6.14
C GLN A 100 -10.54 -4.02 5.45
N LYS A 101 -10.64 -5.35 5.47
CA LYS A 101 -11.85 -6.04 5.03
C LYS A 101 -13.00 -5.74 5.99
N LYS A 102 -14.08 -5.21 5.45
CA LYS A 102 -15.29 -4.90 6.22
C LYS A 102 -16.15 -6.15 6.43
#